data_AF-A0A7C4XVE2-F1
#
_entry.id   AF-A0A7C4XVE2-F1
#
_cell.length_a   1.000
_cell.length_b   1.000
_cell.length_c   1.000
_cell.angle_alpha   90.00
_cell.angle_beta   90.00
_cell.angle_gamma   90.00
#
_symmetry.space_group_name_H-M   'P 1'
#
loop_
_entity.id
_entity.type
_entity.pdbx_description
1 polymer ?
#
loop_
_entity_poly.entity_id
_entity_poly.type
_entity_poly.pdbx_seq_one_letter_code
_entity_poly.pdbx_strand_id
1 'polypeptide(L)'
;MVSVEDLKRAWKEAEIEDAKKGFLAHLSAYVIINAFLTTVNLLISPETLWFYWVSLGWGIGLAFHFVFSRERFVVSEWEKKVARIEMRAREGK
;
A
#
# COMPACT_ATOMS: atom_id res chain seq x y z
N MET A 1 19.49 28.44 3.16
CA MET A 1 18.07 28.44 3.59
C MET A 1 17.37 27.43 2.70
N VAL A 2 16.72 26.40 3.26
CA VAL A 2 16.04 25.36 2.45
C VAL A 2 14.82 26.01 1.78
N SER A 3 14.64 25.81 0.47
CA SER A 3 13.48 26.37 -0.25
C SER A 3 12.21 25.56 0.01
N VAL A 4 11.04 26.15 -0.22
CA VAL A 4 9.75 25.45 -0.12
C VAL A 4 9.69 24.31 -1.15
N GLU A 5 10.32 24.49 -2.30
CA GLU A 5 10.39 23.51 -3.37
C GLU A 5 11.20 22.27 -2.95
N ASP A 6 12.31 22.47 -2.24
CA ASP A 6 13.13 21.38 -1.68
C ASP A 6 12.34 20.57 -0.66
N LEU A 7 11.58 21.25 0.21
CA LEU A 7 10.71 20.57 1.18
C LEU A 7 9.63 19.76 0.45
N LYS A 8 8.88 20.37 -0.48
CA LYS A 8 7.83 19.68 -1.26
C LYS A 8 8.40 18.43 -1.95
N ARG A 9 9.61 18.52 -2.50
CA ARG A 9 10.30 17.39 -3.12
C ARG A 9 10.61 16.28 -2.10
N ALA A 10 11.20 16.62 -0.95
CA ALA A 10 11.54 15.66 0.09
C ALA A 10 10.28 14.94 0.63
N TRP A 11 9.18 15.66 0.85
CA TRP A 11 7.91 15.06 1.28
C TRP A 11 7.32 14.11 0.23
N LYS A 12 7.42 14.47 -1.05
CA LYS A 12 6.95 13.60 -2.15
C LYS A 12 7.78 12.31 -2.22
N GLU A 13 9.10 12.42 -2.11
CA GLU A 13 10.02 11.26 -2.11
C GLU A 13 9.73 10.34 -0.91
N ALA A 14 9.49 10.91 0.29
CA ALA A 14 9.10 10.15 1.48
C ALA A 14 7.77 9.41 1.29
N GLU A 15 6.74 10.05 0.72
CA GLU A 15 5.44 9.41 0.45
C GLU A 15 5.58 8.20 -0.51
N ILE A 16 6.43 8.32 -1.53
CA ILE A 16 6.75 7.22 -2.46
C ILE A 16 7.45 6.07 -1.72
N GLU A 17 8.39 6.38 -0.83
CA GLU A 17 9.10 5.38 -0.04
C GLU A 17 8.16 4.66 0.94
N ASP A 18 7.32 5.40 1.64
CA ASP A 18 6.36 4.86 2.59
C ASP A 18 5.33 3.97 1.91
N ALA A 19 4.87 4.33 0.71
CA ALA A 19 3.98 3.48 -0.08
C ALA A 19 4.63 2.12 -0.44
N LYS A 20 5.93 2.13 -0.80
CA LYS A 20 6.69 0.89 -1.09
C LYS A 20 6.87 0.04 0.17
N LYS A 21 7.23 0.65 1.30
CA LYS A 21 7.33 -0.04 2.60
C LYS A 21 6.00 -0.62 3.04
N GLY A 22 4.92 0.14 2.86
CA GLY A 22 3.55 -0.31 3.15
C GLY A 22 3.16 -1.53 2.32
N PHE A 23 3.44 -1.53 1.01
CA PHE A 23 3.23 -2.71 0.17
C PHE A 23 4.05 -3.92 0.64
N LEU A 24 5.33 -3.74 0.97
CA LEU A 24 6.18 -4.82 1.47
C LEU A 24 5.65 -5.42 2.78
N ALA A 25 5.10 -4.60 3.67
CA ALA A 25 4.47 -5.10 4.89
C ALA A 25 3.26 -6.00 4.59
N HIS A 26 2.37 -5.58 3.67
CA HIS A 26 1.22 -6.37 3.24
C HIS A 26 1.63 -7.65 2.51
N LEU A 27 2.65 -7.58 1.66
CA LEU A 27 3.22 -8.76 0.99
C LEU A 27 3.81 -9.75 2.00
N SER A 28 4.54 -9.26 3.00
CA SER A 28 5.12 -10.10 4.05
C SER A 28 4.03 -10.78 4.86
N ALA A 29 3.01 -10.04 5.29
CA ALA A 29 1.85 -10.59 5.99
C ALA A 29 1.12 -11.63 5.13
N TYR A 30 0.92 -11.34 3.84
CA TYR A 30 0.30 -12.28 2.90
C TYR A 30 1.06 -13.61 2.85
N VAL A 31 2.40 -13.58 2.67
CA VAL A 31 3.22 -14.79 2.58
C VAL A 31 3.20 -15.57 3.89
N ILE A 32 3.45 -14.91 5.03
CA ILE A 32 3.56 -15.56 6.34
C ILE A 32 2.23 -16.22 6.73
N ILE A 33 1.12 -15.47 6.63
CA ILE A 33 -0.19 -15.97 7.03
C ILE A 33 -0.67 -17.06 6.07
N ASN A 34 -0.51 -16.91 4.76
CA ASN A 34 -0.94 -17.96 3.84
C ASN A 34 -0.11 -19.23 3.96
N ALA A 35 1.21 -19.13 4.22
CA ALA A 35 2.03 -20.31 4.50
C ALA A 35 1.56 -21.04 5.76
N PHE A 36 1.24 -20.30 6.83
CA PHE A 36 0.67 -20.85 8.05
C PHE A 36 -0.68 -21.53 7.80
N LEU A 37 -1.62 -20.85 7.14
CA LEU A 37 -2.95 -21.42 6.83
C LEU A 37 -2.87 -22.63 5.91
N THR A 38 -1.97 -22.63 4.94
CA THR A 38 -1.69 -23.79 4.08
C THR A 38 -1.24 -24.97 4.92
N THR A 39 -0.29 -24.75 5.84
CA THR A 39 0.21 -25.79 6.76
C THR A 39 -0.91 -26.33 7.64
N VAL A 40 -1.71 -25.45 8.24
CA VAL A 40 -2.85 -25.83 9.08
C VAL A 40 -3.87 -26.66 8.29
N ASN A 41 -4.21 -26.22 7.07
CA ASN A 41 -5.19 -26.93 6.25
C ASN A 41 -4.70 -28.34 5.90
N LEU A 42 -3.44 -28.49 5.47
CA LEU A 42 -2.89 -29.79 5.08
C LEU A 42 -2.74 -30.76 6.26
N LEU A 43 -2.57 -30.25 7.48
CA LEU A 43 -2.46 -31.08 8.68
C LEU A 43 -3.82 -31.47 9.28
N ILE A 44 -4.81 -30.58 9.23
CA ILE A 44 -6.08 -30.77 9.94
C ILE A 44 -7.18 -31.32 9.03
N SER A 45 -7.25 -30.85 7.79
CA SER A 45 -8.33 -31.20 6.85
C SER A 45 -7.82 -31.31 5.41
N PRO A 46 -6.89 -32.23 5.12
CA PRO A 46 -6.28 -32.37 3.79
C PRO A 46 -7.30 -32.71 2.69
N GLU A 47 -8.43 -33.34 3.04
CA GLU A 47 -9.53 -33.63 2.12
C GLU A 47 -10.27 -32.38 1.62
N THR A 48 -10.15 -31.24 2.31
CA THR A 48 -10.81 -29.99 1.93
C THR A 48 -9.81 -28.84 1.93
N LEU A 49 -9.32 -28.46 0.75
CA LEU A 49 -8.29 -27.42 0.58
C LEU A 49 -8.88 -26.00 0.58
N TRP A 50 -9.39 -25.56 1.74
CA TRP A 50 -9.97 -24.22 1.93
C TRP A 50 -8.94 -23.08 1.85
N PHE A 51 -7.64 -23.36 2.06
CA PHE A 51 -6.60 -22.32 2.05
C PHE A 51 -6.55 -21.56 0.71
N TYR A 52 -6.86 -22.21 -0.42
CA TYR A 52 -6.88 -21.58 -1.74
C TYR A 52 -7.84 -20.39 -1.80
N TRP A 53 -9.03 -20.53 -1.22
CA TRP A 53 -10.03 -19.46 -1.24
C TRP A 53 -9.59 -18.26 -0.40
N VAL A 54 -8.93 -18.52 0.73
CA VAL A 54 -8.36 -17.46 1.57
C VAL A 54 -7.22 -16.76 0.85
N SER A 55 -6.29 -17.52 0.26
CA SER A 55 -5.18 -16.97 -0.52
C SER A 55 -5.66 -16.13 -1.70
N LEU A 56 -6.62 -16.62 -2.47
CA LEU A 56 -7.18 -15.88 -3.61
C LEU A 56 -7.87 -14.59 -3.17
N GLY A 57 -8.70 -14.64 -2.12
CA GLY A 57 -9.39 -13.46 -1.59
C GLY A 57 -8.41 -12.39 -1.10
N TRP A 58 -7.40 -12.78 -0.33
CA TRP A 58 -6.34 -11.85 0.11
C TRP A 58 -5.44 -11.38 -1.03
N GLY A 59 -5.20 -12.22 -2.04
CA GLY A 59 -4.35 -11.93 -3.18
C GLY A 59 -4.90 -10.77 -4.01
N ILE A 60 -6.23 -10.61 -4.08
CA ILE A 60 -6.87 -9.45 -4.69
C ILE A 60 -6.52 -8.17 -3.93
N GLY A 61 -6.63 -8.18 -2.59
CA GLY A 61 -6.24 -7.04 -1.75
C GLY A 61 -4.76 -6.68 -1.92
N LEU A 62 -3.89 -7.69 -1.95
CA LEU A 62 -2.46 -7.50 -2.20
C LEU A 62 -2.19 -6.87 -3.58
N ALA A 63 -2.92 -7.29 -4.62
CA ALA A 63 -2.81 -6.71 -5.96
C ALA A 63 -3.20 -5.22 -5.97
N PHE A 64 -4.24 -4.83 -5.22
CA PHE A 64 -4.58 -3.41 -5.05
C PHE A 64 -3.47 -2.64 -4.34
N HIS A 65 -2.93 -3.15 -3.23
CA HIS A 65 -1.80 -2.51 -2.54
C HIS A 65 -0.58 -2.36 -3.47
N PHE A 66 -0.30 -3.35 -4.30
CA PHE A 66 0.76 -3.25 -5.31
C PHE A 66 0.49 -2.10 -6.29
N VAL A 67 -0.69 -2.06 -6.92
CA VAL A 67 -1.05 -1.05 -7.91
C VAL A 67 -0.95 0.36 -7.31
N PHE A 68 -1.53 0.58 -6.13
CA PHE A 68 -1.55 1.89 -5.49
C PHE A 68 -0.19 2.30 -4.89
N SER A 69 0.70 1.35 -4.61
CA SER A 69 2.08 1.66 -4.19
C SER A 69 2.99 2.15 -5.32
N ARG A 70 2.56 2.04 -6.59
CA ARG A 70 3.36 2.49 -7.72
C ARG A 70 3.47 4.01 -7.72
N GLU A 71 4.67 4.50 -8.03
CA GLU A 71 5.02 5.92 -8.02
C GLU A 71 3.99 6.81 -8.75
N ARG A 72 3.50 6.38 -9.93
CA ARG A 72 2.49 7.12 -10.69
C ARG A 72 1.23 7.42 -9.86
N PHE A 73 0.72 6.45 -9.10
CA PHE A 73 -0.49 6.62 -8.30
C PHE A 73 -0.21 7.46 -7.07
N VAL A 74 0.90 7.20 -6.38
CA VAL A 74 1.33 7.97 -5.21
C VAL A 74 1.52 9.45 -5.54
N VAL A 75 2.23 9.75 -6.63
CA VAL A 75 2.46 11.13 -7.08
C VAL A 75 1.15 11.82 -7.45
N SER A 76 0.26 11.14 -8.19
CA SER A 76 -1.07 11.68 -8.52
C SER A 76 -1.88 12.04 -7.26
N GLU A 77 -1.90 11.18 -6.25
CA GLU A 77 -2.62 11.48 -5.00
C GLU A 77 -1.94 12.58 -4.18
N TRP A 78 -0.61 12.62 -4.17
CA TRP A 78 0.16 13.69 -3.55
C TRP A 78 -0.14 15.06 -4.18
N GLU A 79 -0.17 15.14 -5.51
CA GLU A 79 -0.49 16.37 -6.25
C GLU A 79 -1.91 16.87 -5.92
N LYS A 80 -2.90 15.96 -5.91
CA LYS A 80 -4.27 16.28 -5.50
C LYS A 80 -4.35 16.79 -4.06
N LYS A 81 -3.57 16.20 -3.15
CA LYS A 81 -3.48 16.62 -1.74
C LYS A 81 -2.92 18.04 -1.63
N VAL A 82 -1.83 18.34 -2.33
CA VAL A 82 -1.22 19.68 -2.36
C VAL A 82 -2.20 20.71 -2.93
N ALA A 83 -2.83 20.43 -4.08
CA ALA A 83 -3.81 21.34 -4.68
C ALA A 83 -4.97 21.65 -3.74
N ARG A 84 -5.48 20.64 -3.00
CA ARG A 84 -6.54 20.82 -2.00
C ARG A 84 -6.11 21.70 -0.82
N ILE A 85 -4.88 21.54 -0.36
CA ILE A 85 -4.32 22.36 0.72
C ILE A 85 -4.18 23.82 0.25
N GLU A 86 -3.66 24.03 -0.95
CA GLU A 86 -3.48 25.37 -1.53
C GLU A 86 -4.81 26.08 -1.77
N MET A 87 -5.85 25.38 -2.24
CA MET A 87 -7.21 25.94 -2.38
C MET A 87 -7.77 26.41 -1.04
N ARG A 88 -7.72 25.56 0.00
CA ARG A 88 -8.22 25.91 1.34
C ARG A 88 -7.45 27.08 1.97
N ALA A 89 -6.14 27.16 1.74
CA ALA A 89 -5.31 28.26 2.23
C ALA A 89 -5.65 29.61 1.54
N ARG A 90 -6.25 29.59 0.35
CA ARG A 90 -6.73 30.77 -0.37
C ARG A 90 -8.15 31.18 0.06
N GLU A 91 -9.03 30.22 0.29
CA GLU A 91 -10.43 30.46 0.72
C GLU A 91 -10.53 30.94 2.18
N GLY A 92 -9.56 30.60 3.03
CA GLY A 92 -9.50 31.04 4.43
C GLY A 92 -8.84 32.41 4.64
N LYS A 93 -8.53 33.15 3.57
CA LYS A 93 -8.03 34.54 3.61
C LYS A 93 -9.11 35.49 3.11
#